data_AF-A0A7G9NY54-F1
#
_entry.id   AF-A0A7G9NY54-F1
#
_cell.length_a   1.000
_cell.length_b   1.000
_cell.length_c   1.000
_cell.angle_alpha   90.00
_cell.angle_beta   90.00
_cell.angle_gamma   90.00
#
_symmetry.space_group_name_H-M   'P 1'
#
loop_
_entity.id
_entity.type
_entity.pdbx_description
1 polymer ?
#
loop_
_entity_poly.entity_id
_entity_poly.type
_entity_poly.pdbx_seq_one_letter_code
_entity_poly.pdbx_strand_id
1 'polypeptide(L)'
;MKIARQNIVTNLKQLYAVMIGVALSLALMETVVANQRPLPFKIEQVPLLGCLIVLLVPFYHGALRHLDFTYSEKSSNQIRAGALLIDFLILFAQACVFVIAAAFLGDVFAFSWTIVILLVTDSLWGLLAHFAFTHRQDKGLKPEIRWTIINLITAALMASLMLLLPLFGVDGWQGNSSTGIVLLIFVTCRTIIDYWWCWRFYYPIA
;
A
#
# COMPACT_ATOMS: atom_id res chain seq x y z
N MET A 1 11.47 25.37 -16.50
CA MET A 1 11.52 23.89 -16.32
C MET A 1 11.01 23.42 -14.96
N LYS A 2 11.38 24.03 -13.82
CA LYS A 2 10.90 23.61 -12.48
C LYS A 2 9.37 23.62 -12.33
N ILE A 3 8.70 24.69 -12.78
CA ILE A 3 7.22 24.82 -12.73
C ILE A 3 6.53 23.73 -13.55
N ALA A 4 6.96 23.48 -14.78
CA ALA A 4 6.37 22.44 -15.63
C ALA A 4 6.48 21.03 -15.01
N ARG A 5 7.62 20.70 -14.40
CA ARG A 5 7.81 19.42 -13.69
C ARG A 5 6.90 19.31 -12.46
N GLN A 6 6.78 20.37 -11.66
CA GLN A 6 5.88 20.39 -10.51
C GLN A 6 4.43 20.16 -10.94
N ASN A 7 3.97 20.82 -12.02
CA ASN A 7 2.63 20.62 -12.55
C ASN A 7 2.40 19.17 -12.99
N ILE A 8 3.39 18.53 -13.63
CA ILE A 8 3.31 17.11 -14.01
C ILE A 8 3.19 16.24 -12.76
N VAL A 9 4.05 16.43 -11.76
CA VAL A 9 3.98 15.67 -10.49
C VAL A 9 2.62 15.82 -9.82
N THR A 10 2.07 17.04 -9.77
CA THR A 10 0.73 17.31 -9.22
C THR A 10 -0.35 16.55 -9.99
N ASN A 11 -0.35 16.57 -11.32
CA ASN A 11 -1.33 15.85 -12.13
C ASN A 11 -1.24 14.33 -11.93
N LEU A 12 -0.02 13.79 -11.84
CA LEU A 12 0.19 12.36 -11.58
C LEU A 12 -0.32 11.94 -10.19
N LYS A 13 -0.07 12.75 -9.16
CA LYS A 13 -0.62 12.52 -7.81
C LYS A 13 -2.14 12.53 -7.80
N GLN A 14 -2.78 13.42 -8.57
CA GLN A 14 -4.24 13.43 -8.70
C GLN A 14 -4.76 12.14 -9.35
N LEU A 15 -4.10 11.66 -10.39
CA LEU A 15 -4.46 10.39 -11.03
C LEU A 15 -4.31 9.20 -10.07
N TYR A 16 -3.25 9.17 -9.25
CA TYR A 16 -3.10 8.18 -8.19
C TYR A 16 -4.24 8.27 -7.17
N ALA A 17 -4.60 9.48 -6.72
CA ALA A 17 -5.70 9.71 -5.78
C ALA A 17 -7.06 9.24 -6.33
N VAL A 18 -7.32 9.43 -7.63
CA VAL A 18 -8.52 8.90 -8.30
C VAL A 18 -8.59 7.38 -8.16
N MET A 19 -7.49 6.66 -8.41
CA MET A 19 -7.48 5.20 -8.27
C MET A 19 -7.70 4.74 -6.84
N ILE A 20 -7.16 5.44 -5.84
CA ILE A 20 -7.45 5.17 -4.43
C ILE A 20 -8.93 5.40 -4.12
N GLY A 21 -9.53 6.47 -4.66
CA GLY A 21 -10.96 6.72 -4.56
C GLY A 21 -11.79 5.60 -5.16
N VAL A 22 -11.43 5.11 -6.36
CA VAL A 22 -12.09 3.98 -7.02
C VAL A 22 -12.01 2.72 -6.15
N ALA A 23 -10.84 2.39 -5.59
CA ALA A 23 -10.66 1.24 -4.73
C ALA A 23 -11.57 1.33 -3.47
N LEU A 24 -11.64 2.50 -2.84
CA LEU A 24 -12.51 2.73 -1.67
C LEU A 24 -14.00 2.65 -2.02
N SER A 25 -14.41 3.25 -3.14
CA SER A 25 -15.80 3.17 -3.59
C SER A 25 -16.22 1.73 -3.88
N LEU A 26 -15.38 0.97 -4.58
CA LEU A 26 -15.64 -0.44 -4.86
C LEU A 26 -15.71 -1.26 -3.56
N ALA A 27 -14.79 -1.02 -2.63
CA ALA A 27 -14.76 -1.70 -1.35
C ALA A 27 -16.05 -1.48 -0.53
N LEU A 28 -16.55 -0.24 -0.53
CA LEU A 28 -17.82 0.10 0.13
C LEU A 28 -19.02 -0.55 -0.58
N MET A 29 -19.04 -0.56 -1.91
CA MET A 29 -20.09 -1.23 -2.68
C MET A 29 -20.15 -2.73 -2.41
N GLU A 30 -18.99 -3.39 -2.26
CA GLU A 30 -18.92 -4.81 -1.91
C GLU A 30 -19.43 -5.08 -0.49
N THR A 31 -19.13 -4.19 0.45
CA THR A 31 -19.45 -4.37 1.88
C THR A 31 -20.90 -4.00 2.23
N VAL A 32 -21.49 -3.01 1.55
CA VAL A 32 -22.82 -2.46 1.87
C VAL A 32 -23.94 -3.26 1.19
N VAL A 33 -24.96 -3.63 1.97
CA VAL A 33 -26.17 -4.33 1.48
C VAL A 33 -27.38 -3.41 1.61
N ALA A 34 -27.85 -2.86 0.49
CA ALA A 34 -28.88 -1.82 0.46
C ALA A 34 -30.21 -2.19 1.18
N ASN A 35 -30.55 -3.48 1.23
CA ASN A 35 -31.84 -3.95 1.74
C ASN A 35 -31.74 -4.68 3.10
N GLN A 36 -30.57 -4.70 3.74
CA GLN A 36 -30.38 -5.40 5.01
C GLN A 36 -30.62 -4.45 6.20
N ARG A 37 -31.49 -4.86 7.13
CA ARG A 37 -31.77 -4.17 8.40
C ARG A 37 -31.51 -5.13 9.56
N PRO A 38 -31.04 -4.65 10.73
CA PRO A 38 -30.82 -3.25 11.11
C PRO A 38 -29.50 -2.63 10.62
N LEU A 39 -28.50 -3.44 10.26
CA LEU A 39 -27.20 -2.97 9.77
C LEU A 39 -27.02 -3.34 8.28
N PRO A 40 -26.80 -2.36 7.39
CA PRO A 40 -26.68 -2.61 5.96
C PRO A 40 -25.25 -3.01 5.56
N PHE A 41 -24.60 -3.91 6.32
CA PHE A 41 -23.22 -4.32 6.10
C PHE A 41 -23.08 -5.84 6.17
N LYS A 42 -22.27 -6.41 5.27
CA LYS A 42 -21.73 -7.77 5.38
C LYS A 42 -20.68 -7.79 6.47
N ILE A 43 -21.06 -8.16 7.70
CA ILE A 43 -20.21 -8.07 8.90
C ILE A 43 -18.91 -8.86 8.73
N GLU A 44 -18.96 -9.97 8.01
CA GLU A 44 -17.83 -10.81 7.63
C GLU A 44 -16.77 -10.07 6.78
N GLN A 45 -17.17 -9.05 6.02
CA GLN A 45 -16.26 -8.27 5.17
C GLN A 45 -15.70 -7.03 5.88
N VAL A 46 -16.31 -6.58 6.98
CA VAL A 46 -15.91 -5.36 7.70
C VAL A 46 -14.45 -5.41 8.15
N PRO A 47 -13.90 -6.53 8.69
CA PRO A 47 -12.48 -6.61 9.00
C PRO A 47 -11.58 -6.43 7.77
N LEU A 48 -11.96 -6.97 6.61
CA LEU A 48 -11.19 -6.86 5.37
C LEU A 48 -11.26 -5.45 4.78
N LEU A 49 -12.42 -4.79 4.85
CA LEU A 49 -12.54 -3.36 4.54
C LEU A 49 -11.61 -2.53 5.44
N GLY A 50 -11.58 -2.84 6.74
CA GLY A 50 -10.64 -2.26 7.69
C GLY A 50 -9.18 -2.47 7.25
N CYS A 51 -8.83 -3.68 6.81
CA CYS A 51 -7.48 -3.98 6.32
C CYS A 51 -7.10 -3.10 5.13
N LEU A 52 -8.02 -2.98 4.17
CA LEU A 52 -7.82 -2.17 2.98
C LEU A 52 -7.57 -0.70 3.34
N ILE A 53 -8.41 -0.12 4.20
CA ILE A 53 -8.28 1.28 4.63
C ILE A 53 -6.95 1.50 5.37
N VAL A 54 -6.61 0.62 6.31
CA VAL A 54 -5.37 0.71 7.10
C VAL A 54 -4.12 0.58 6.23
N LEU A 55 -4.14 -0.23 5.16
CA LEU A 55 -3.05 -0.31 4.20
C LEU A 55 -3.00 0.90 3.27
N LEU A 56 -4.15 1.38 2.79
CA LEU A 56 -4.24 2.49 1.85
C LEU A 56 -3.58 3.76 2.38
N VAL A 57 -3.77 4.06 3.67
CA VAL A 57 -3.26 5.30 4.28
C VAL A 57 -1.74 5.49 4.11
N PRO A 58 -0.87 4.60 4.62
CA PRO A 58 0.58 4.74 4.45
C PRO A 58 1.03 4.59 2.99
N PHE A 59 0.39 3.76 2.19
CA PHE A 59 0.74 3.62 0.76
C PHE A 59 0.47 4.90 -0.03
N TYR A 60 -0.72 5.49 0.15
CA TYR A 60 -1.06 6.78 -0.44
C TYR A 60 -0.12 7.87 0.06
N HIS A 61 0.07 7.98 1.38
CA HIS A 61 0.93 9.01 1.94
C HIS A 61 2.38 8.86 1.46
N GLY A 62 2.90 7.63 1.45
CA GLY A 62 4.26 7.29 1.02
C GLY A 62 4.50 7.59 -0.44
N ALA A 63 3.62 7.15 -1.34
CA ALA A 63 3.72 7.40 -2.77
C ALA A 63 3.73 8.90 -3.08
N LEU A 64 2.81 9.66 -2.49
CA LEU A 64 2.70 11.10 -2.69
C LEU A 64 3.93 11.84 -2.17
N ARG A 65 4.39 11.48 -0.96
CA ARG A 65 5.57 12.07 -0.34
C ARG A 65 6.84 11.74 -1.12
N HIS A 66 6.98 10.52 -1.62
CA HIS A 66 8.08 10.10 -2.48
C HIS A 66 8.15 10.92 -3.76
N LEU A 67 7.01 11.08 -4.45
CA LEU A 67 6.95 11.89 -5.67
C LEU A 67 7.33 13.35 -5.41
N ASP A 68 6.84 13.94 -4.32
CA ASP A 68 7.21 15.31 -3.94
C ASP A 68 8.69 15.41 -3.57
N PHE A 69 9.18 14.53 -2.69
CA PHE A 69 10.55 14.55 -2.21
C PHE A 69 11.55 14.37 -3.35
N THR A 70 11.30 13.39 -4.23
CA THR A 70 12.23 13.00 -5.30
C THR A 70 12.21 13.99 -6.46
N TYR A 71 11.04 14.52 -6.84
CA TYR A 71 10.92 15.30 -8.10
C TYR A 71 10.61 16.78 -7.90
N SER A 72 10.11 17.19 -6.72
CA SER A 72 9.80 18.59 -6.41
C SER A 72 10.83 19.22 -5.47
N GLU A 73 11.20 18.55 -4.38
CA GLU A 73 12.11 19.09 -3.35
C GLU A 73 13.59 18.87 -3.68
N LYS A 74 13.99 17.63 -3.97
CA LYS A 74 15.36 17.34 -4.43
C LYS A 74 15.48 17.77 -5.89
N SER A 75 15.83 19.04 -6.09
CA SER A 75 16.23 19.59 -7.40
C SER A 75 17.61 19.07 -7.82
N SER A 76 17.74 17.76 -7.95
CA SER A 76 18.92 17.12 -8.50
C SER A 76 18.91 17.25 -10.03
N ASN A 77 19.97 17.83 -10.60
CA ASN A 77 20.21 17.83 -12.04
C ASN A 77 20.50 16.41 -12.60
N GLN A 78 20.49 15.36 -11.78
CA GLN A 78 20.87 14.00 -12.15
C GLN A 78 19.67 13.05 -12.35
N ILE A 79 18.42 13.53 -12.26
CA ILE A 79 17.26 12.68 -12.53
C ILE A 79 17.19 12.40 -14.04
N ARG A 80 17.27 11.12 -14.40
CA ARG A 80 17.19 10.67 -15.81
C ARG A 80 15.84 11.02 -16.43
N ALA A 81 15.85 11.40 -17.70
CA ALA A 81 14.62 11.59 -18.47
C ALA A 81 13.79 10.30 -18.45
N GLY A 82 12.49 10.42 -18.19
CA GLY A 82 11.56 9.27 -18.10
C GLY A 82 11.52 8.56 -16.75
N ALA A 83 12.45 8.82 -15.81
CA ALA A 83 12.43 8.18 -14.50
C ALA A 83 11.12 8.44 -13.74
N LEU A 84 10.62 9.68 -13.77
CA LEU A 84 9.33 10.06 -13.19
C LEU A 84 8.16 9.24 -13.75
N LEU A 85 8.13 9.00 -15.06
CA LEU A 85 7.03 8.27 -15.69
C LEU A 85 7.06 6.80 -15.28
N ILE A 86 8.23 6.16 -15.30
CA ILE A 86 8.38 4.75 -14.90
C ILE A 86 8.03 4.57 -13.42
N ASP A 87 8.56 5.45 -12.56
CA ASP A 87 8.30 5.45 -11.13
C ASP A 87 6.79 5.59 -10.85
N PHE A 88 6.14 6.55 -11.52
CA PHE A 88 4.69 6.72 -11.43
C PHE A 88 3.91 5.51 -11.96
N LEU A 89 4.30 4.90 -13.09
CA LEU A 89 3.58 3.75 -13.64
C LEU A 89 3.60 2.55 -12.68
N ILE A 90 4.70 2.34 -11.97
CA ILE A 90 4.79 1.28 -10.96
C ILE A 90 3.88 1.61 -9.76
N LEU A 91 3.93 2.83 -9.24
CA LEU A 91 3.03 3.27 -8.16
C LEU A 91 1.56 3.17 -8.58
N PHE A 92 1.23 3.62 -9.79
CA PHE A 92 -0.12 3.52 -10.34
C PHE A 92 -0.58 2.06 -10.47
N ALA A 93 0.30 1.15 -10.90
CA ALA A 93 -0.02 -0.28 -10.92
C ALA A 93 -0.32 -0.82 -9.51
N GLN A 94 0.39 -0.38 -8.47
CA GLN A 94 0.06 -0.71 -7.08
C GLN A 94 -1.32 -0.17 -6.67
N ALA A 95 -1.68 1.04 -7.10
CA ALA A 95 -3.03 1.59 -6.90
C ALA A 95 -4.11 0.71 -7.57
N CYS A 96 -3.84 0.13 -8.75
CA CYS A 96 -4.72 -0.86 -9.37
C CYS A 96 -4.83 -2.15 -8.54
N VAL A 97 -3.75 -2.60 -7.89
CA VAL A 97 -3.80 -3.77 -6.99
C VAL A 97 -4.73 -3.52 -5.80
N PHE A 98 -4.85 -2.28 -5.30
CA PHE A 98 -5.87 -1.96 -4.30
C PHE A 98 -7.30 -2.10 -4.82
N VAL A 99 -7.56 -1.79 -6.10
CA VAL A 99 -8.86 -2.03 -6.73
C VAL A 99 -9.14 -3.53 -6.81
N ILE A 100 -8.13 -4.34 -7.16
CA ILE A 100 -8.25 -5.81 -7.17
C ILE A 100 -8.54 -6.33 -5.75
N ALA A 101 -7.84 -5.82 -4.74
CA ALA A 101 -8.08 -6.18 -3.35
C ALA A 101 -9.53 -5.84 -2.92
N ALA A 102 -10.04 -4.66 -3.30
CA ALA A 102 -11.42 -4.27 -3.04
C ALA A 102 -12.42 -5.25 -3.67
N ALA A 103 -12.17 -5.72 -4.89
CA ALA A 103 -13.00 -6.72 -5.57
C ALA A 103 -13.01 -8.10 -4.87
N PHE A 104 -11.97 -8.41 -4.08
CA PHE A 104 -11.85 -9.67 -3.34
C PHE A 104 -12.30 -9.57 -1.87
N LEU A 105 -13.00 -8.53 -1.44
CA LEU A 105 -13.49 -8.44 -0.05
C LEU A 105 -14.43 -9.59 0.35
N GLY A 106 -15.05 -10.30 -0.59
CA GLY A 106 -15.85 -11.50 -0.32
C GLY A 106 -15.05 -12.80 -0.20
N ASP A 107 -13.75 -12.80 -0.56
CA ASP A 107 -12.88 -13.96 -0.57
C ASP A 107 -11.61 -13.67 0.23
N VAL A 108 -11.61 -14.09 1.50
CA VAL A 108 -10.50 -13.85 2.45
C VAL A 108 -9.18 -14.38 1.89
N PHE A 109 -9.18 -15.51 1.18
CA PHE A 109 -7.96 -16.12 0.65
C PHE A 109 -7.39 -15.31 -0.51
N ALA A 110 -8.22 -14.96 -1.49
CA ALA A 110 -7.82 -14.13 -2.62
C ALA A 110 -7.40 -12.72 -2.17
N PHE A 111 -8.13 -12.12 -1.23
CA PHE A 111 -7.80 -10.84 -0.63
C PHE A 111 -6.41 -10.86 0.04
N SER A 112 -6.14 -11.88 0.84
CA SER A 112 -4.88 -12.02 1.57
C SER A 112 -3.68 -12.17 0.64
N TRP A 113 -3.80 -13.00 -0.40
CA TRP A 113 -2.76 -13.13 -1.42
C TRP A 113 -2.55 -11.84 -2.20
N THR A 114 -3.62 -11.08 -2.45
CA THR A 114 -3.52 -9.77 -3.10
C THR A 114 -2.71 -8.80 -2.24
N ILE A 115 -2.88 -8.80 -0.91
CA ILE A 115 -2.04 -8.01 0.01
C ILE A 115 -0.57 -8.47 -0.05
N VAL A 116 -0.31 -9.78 -0.03
CA VAL A 116 1.06 -10.31 -0.13
C VAL A 116 1.72 -9.85 -1.44
N ILE A 117 1.02 -9.96 -2.56
CA ILE A 117 1.50 -9.52 -3.88
C ILE A 117 1.78 -8.01 -3.88
N LEU A 118 0.89 -7.21 -3.30
CA LEU A 118 1.06 -5.76 -3.16
C LEU A 118 2.34 -5.44 -2.37
N LEU A 119 2.53 -6.05 -1.20
CA LEU A 119 3.68 -5.80 -0.34
C LEU A 119 5.00 -6.24 -1.00
N VAL A 120 5.01 -7.37 -1.70
CA VAL A 120 6.18 -7.85 -2.45
C VAL A 120 6.50 -6.90 -3.60
N THR A 121 5.49 -6.49 -4.37
CA THR A 121 5.66 -5.56 -5.50
C THR A 121 6.19 -4.22 -5.03
N ASP A 122 5.68 -3.71 -3.91
CA ASP A 122 6.19 -2.49 -3.28
C ASP A 122 7.61 -2.62 -2.76
N SER A 123 7.96 -3.78 -2.21
CA SER A 123 9.35 -4.06 -1.81
C SER A 123 10.30 -4.06 -3.01
N LEU A 124 9.90 -4.67 -4.13
CA LEU A 124 10.69 -4.65 -5.36
C LEU A 124 10.85 -3.22 -5.88
N TRP A 125 9.77 -2.44 -5.88
CA TRP A 125 9.83 -1.02 -6.23
C TRP A 125 10.77 -0.24 -5.31
N GLY A 126 10.66 -0.40 -3.99
CA GLY A 126 11.52 0.28 -3.01
C GLY A 126 13.00 -0.01 -3.21
N LEU A 127 13.36 -1.26 -3.54
CA LEU A 127 14.72 -1.63 -3.92
C LEU A 127 15.17 -0.94 -5.22
N LEU A 128 14.33 -0.94 -6.26
CA LEU A 128 14.63 -0.26 -7.53
C LEU A 128 14.79 1.24 -7.34
N ALA A 129 13.89 1.87 -6.59
CA ALA A 129 13.93 3.29 -6.24
C ALA A 129 15.21 3.61 -5.45
N HIS A 130 15.60 2.76 -4.50
CA HIS A 130 16.87 2.90 -3.79
C HIS A 130 18.05 2.92 -4.78
N PHE A 131 18.16 1.98 -5.70
CA PHE A 131 19.27 1.96 -6.66
C PHE A 131 19.22 3.11 -7.67
N ALA A 132 18.03 3.49 -8.12
CA ALA A 132 17.84 4.53 -9.14
C ALA A 132 18.10 5.95 -8.60
N PHE A 133 17.69 6.22 -7.36
CA PHE A 133 17.71 7.57 -6.78
C PHE A 133 18.75 7.77 -5.69
N THR A 134 19.61 6.76 -5.42
CA THR A 134 20.57 6.88 -4.34
C THR A 134 21.64 7.94 -4.58
N HIS A 135 21.43 9.09 -3.96
CA HIS A 135 22.45 10.12 -3.81
C HIS A 135 23.39 9.76 -2.65
N ARG A 136 24.69 9.92 -2.89
CA ARG A 136 25.82 9.42 -2.08
C ARG A 136 26.00 10.12 -0.72
N GLN A 137 25.18 11.12 -0.39
CA GLN A 137 25.41 12.03 0.75
C GLN A 137 24.53 11.81 1.99
N ASP A 138 23.48 10.99 1.93
CA ASP A 138 22.63 10.74 3.10
C ASP A 138 23.23 9.62 3.98
N LYS A 139 23.64 9.96 5.22
CA LYS A 139 24.30 9.04 6.17
C LYS A 139 23.35 8.05 6.87
N GLY A 140 22.10 7.92 6.45
CA GLY A 140 21.09 7.08 7.11
C GLY A 140 20.38 6.11 6.17
N LEU A 141 19.72 5.10 6.76
CA LEU A 141 18.81 4.19 6.04
C LEU A 141 17.70 5.01 5.39
N LYS A 142 17.58 4.88 4.07
CA LYS A 142 16.60 5.62 3.29
C LYS A 142 15.19 5.07 3.49
N PRO A 143 14.14 5.89 3.34
CA PRO A 143 12.75 5.47 3.51
C PRO A 143 12.41 4.23 2.68
N GLU A 144 12.89 4.15 1.43
CA GLU A 144 12.58 3.07 0.50
C GLU A 144 13.07 1.70 1.01
N ILE A 145 14.23 1.68 1.67
CA ILE A 145 14.77 0.46 2.29
C ILE A 145 13.97 0.09 3.54
N ARG A 146 13.55 1.07 4.35
CA ARG A 146 12.71 0.80 5.54
C ARG A 146 11.37 0.19 5.12
N TRP A 147 10.72 0.78 4.12
CA TRP A 147 9.48 0.25 3.53
C TRP A 147 9.67 -1.17 3.01
N THR A 148 10.74 -1.40 2.24
CA THR A 148 11.09 -2.74 1.74
C THR A 148 11.18 -3.76 2.88
N ILE A 149 11.91 -3.44 3.96
CA ILE A 149 12.06 -4.35 5.10
C ILE A 149 10.71 -4.63 5.78
N ILE A 150 9.95 -3.57 6.09
CA ILE A 150 8.64 -3.69 6.76
C ILE A 150 7.68 -4.54 5.92
N ASN A 151 7.63 -4.29 4.61
CA ASN A 151 6.75 -4.98 3.69
C ASN A 151 7.14 -6.44 3.48
N LEU A 152 8.44 -6.75 3.28
CA LEU A 152 8.90 -8.13 3.12
C LEU A 152 8.64 -8.96 4.38
N ILE A 153 8.91 -8.40 5.58
CA ILE A 153 8.61 -9.10 6.83
C ILE A 153 7.11 -9.37 6.94
N THR A 154 6.28 -8.36 6.68
CA THR A 154 4.81 -8.50 6.76
C THR A 154 4.31 -9.53 5.74
N ALA A 155 4.78 -9.46 4.49
CA ALA A 155 4.43 -10.39 3.42
C ALA A 155 4.85 -11.82 3.77
N ALA A 156 6.06 -12.02 4.29
CA ALA A 156 6.56 -13.33 4.69
C ALA A 156 5.73 -13.92 5.86
N LEU A 157 5.39 -13.12 6.86
CA LEU A 157 4.55 -13.57 7.98
C LEU A 157 3.13 -13.94 7.51
N MET A 158 2.51 -13.10 6.67
CA MET A 158 1.19 -13.37 6.11
C MET A 158 1.19 -14.62 5.22
N ALA A 159 2.16 -14.75 4.31
CA ALA A 159 2.29 -15.92 3.45
C ALA A 159 2.55 -17.20 4.26
N SER A 160 3.39 -17.12 5.31
CA SER A 160 3.64 -18.26 6.20
C SER A 160 2.37 -18.68 6.93
N LEU A 161 1.58 -17.72 7.43
CA LEU A 161 0.28 -18.01 8.05
C LEU A 161 -0.66 -18.72 7.06
N MET A 162 -0.74 -18.24 5.82
CA MET A 162 -1.57 -18.81 4.77
C MET A 162 -1.15 -20.23 4.37
N LEU A 163 0.14 -20.50 4.30
CA LEU A 163 0.68 -21.79 3.87
C LEU A 163 0.71 -22.84 5.01
N LEU A 164 0.94 -22.40 6.25
CA LEU A 164 1.14 -23.32 7.38
C LEU A 164 -0.16 -23.69 8.10
N LEU A 165 -1.15 -22.78 8.21
CA LEU A 165 -2.41 -23.09 8.92
C LEU A 165 -3.16 -24.31 8.37
N PRO A 166 -3.27 -24.52 7.04
CA PRO A 166 -3.89 -25.72 6.49
C PRO A 166 -3.19 -27.02 6.91
N LEU A 167 -1.87 -26.99 7.14
CA LEU A 167 -1.11 -28.16 7.59
C LEU A 167 -1.47 -28.60 9.01
N PHE A 168 -2.06 -27.71 9.81
CA PHE A 168 -2.54 -27.99 11.16
C PHE A 168 -4.06 -28.23 11.21
N GLY A 169 -4.72 -28.40 10.07
CA GLY A 169 -6.17 -28.65 9.99
C GLY A 169 -7.02 -27.43 10.33
N VAL A 170 -6.46 -26.21 10.21
CA VAL A 170 -7.20 -24.96 10.43
C VAL A 170 -7.74 -24.47 9.09
N ASP A 171 -8.99 -24.82 8.77
CA ASP A 171 -9.70 -24.43 7.54
C ASP A 171 -10.20 -22.96 7.55
N GLY A 172 -9.50 -22.07 8.27
CA GLY A 172 -9.94 -20.70 8.57
C GLY A 172 -10.06 -19.75 7.37
N TRP A 173 -9.71 -20.17 6.17
CA TRP A 173 -9.65 -19.29 4.99
C TRP A 173 -10.97 -19.15 4.23
N GLN A 174 -11.96 -20.01 4.48
CA GLN A 174 -13.30 -19.91 3.86
C GLN A 174 -14.25 -19.11 4.76
N GLY A 175 -14.40 -17.81 4.49
CA GLY A 175 -15.49 -16.98 5.04
C GLY A 175 -15.49 -16.77 6.55
N ASN A 176 -14.39 -17.08 7.26
CA ASN A 176 -14.33 -16.90 8.70
C ASN A 176 -13.89 -15.48 9.06
N SER A 177 -14.80 -14.72 9.69
CA SER A 177 -14.54 -13.37 10.20
C SER A 177 -13.32 -13.28 11.13
N SER A 178 -12.98 -14.36 11.85
CA SER A 178 -11.79 -14.42 12.69
C SER A 178 -10.49 -14.23 11.91
N THR A 179 -10.39 -14.79 10.70
CA THR A 179 -9.20 -14.65 9.84
C THR A 179 -9.07 -13.20 9.37
N GLY A 180 -10.18 -12.55 9.01
CA GLY A 180 -10.21 -11.12 8.70
C GLY A 180 -9.70 -10.25 9.85
N ILE A 181 -10.04 -10.58 11.10
CA ILE A 181 -9.55 -9.87 12.29
C ILE A 181 -8.04 -10.07 12.46
N VAL A 182 -7.53 -11.29 12.28
CA VAL A 182 -6.09 -11.56 12.34
C VAL A 182 -5.35 -10.72 11.30
N LEU A 183 -5.81 -10.72 10.04
CA LEU A 183 -5.23 -9.90 8.97
C LEU A 183 -5.23 -8.41 9.36
N LEU A 184 -6.34 -7.92 9.93
CA LEU A 184 -6.48 -6.53 10.36
C LEU A 184 -5.43 -6.16 11.42
N ILE A 185 -5.18 -7.04 12.38
CA ILE A 185 -4.13 -6.85 13.39
C ILE A 185 -2.76 -6.75 12.72
N PHE A 186 -2.42 -7.68 11.81
CA PHE A 186 -1.14 -7.67 11.10
C PHE A 186 -0.91 -6.37 10.33
N VAL A 187 -1.88 -5.95 9.51
CA VAL A 187 -1.73 -4.72 8.70
C VAL A 187 -1.72 -3.47 9.57
N THR A 188 -2.45 -3.46 10.69
CA THR A 188 -2.43 -2.35 11.66
C THR A 188 -1.07 -2.24 12.33
N CYS A 189 -0.51 -3.34 12.83
CA CYS A 189 0.84 -3.37 13.40
C CYS A 189 1.88 -2.91 12.38
N ARG A 190 1.80 -3.39 11.13
CA ARG A 190 2.66 -2.93 10.03
C ARG A 190 2.55 -1.43 9.82
N THR A 191 1.34 -0.87 9.75
CA THR A 191 1.12 0.57 9.53
C THR A 191 1.65 1.41 10.69
N ILE A 192 1.49 0.95 11.94
CA ILE A 192 2.08 1.61 13.11
C ILE A 192 3.61 1.63 13.01
N ILE A 193 4.23 0.49 12.68
CA ILE A 193 5.69 0.38 12.52
C ILE A 193 6.19 1.29 11.39
N ASP A 194 5.46 1.36 10.28
CA ASP A 194 5.77 2.23 9.14
C ASP A 194 5.80 3.71 9.55
N TYR A 195 4.74 4.22 10.19
CA TYR A 195 4.72 5.60 10.65
C TYR A 195 5.76 5.87 11.73
N TRP A 196 5.96 4.95 12.67
CA TRP A 196 6.93 5.11 13.74
C TRP A 196 8.37 5.18 13.19
N TRP A 197 8.74 4.28 12.29
CA TRP A 197 10.10 4.20 11.76
C TRP A 197 10.38 5.22 10.65
N CYS A 198 9.36 5.60 9.88
CA CYS A 198 9.47 6.56 8.76
C CYS A 198 8.92 7.95 9.11
N TRP A 199 8.68 8.27 10.40
CA TRP A 199 8.03 9.51 10.85
C TRP A 199 8.60 10.77 10.21
N ARG A 200 9.93 10.93 10.21
CA ARG A 200 10.61 12.12 9.67
C ARG A 200 10.45 12.30 8.16
N PHE A 201 10.21 11.21 7.44
CA PHE A 201 9.95 11.28 6.01
C PHE A 201 8.53 11.76 5.73
N TYR A 202 7.56 11.21 6.45
CA TYR A 202 6.14 11.58 6.36
C TYR A 202 5.86 12.99 6.87
N TYR A 203 6.48 13.37 7.98
CA TYR A 203 6.31 14.64 8.66
C TYR A 203 7.68 15.33 8.80
N PRO A 204 8.21 15.91 7.71
CA PRO A 204 9.45 16.67 7.79
C PRO A 204 9.25 17.87 8.70
N ILE A 205 10.10 17.99 9.73
CA ILE A 205 10.15 19.18 10.58
C ILE A 205 10.97 20.23 9.81
N ALA A 206 10.38 21.40 9.57
CA ALA A 206 11.02 22.54 8.94
C ALA A 206 12.05 23.20 9.88
#